data_AF-A0A924HDU7-F1
#
_entry.id   AF-A0A924HDU7-F1
#
_cell.length_a   1.000
_cell.length_b   1.000
_cell.length_c   1.000
_cell.angle_alpha   90.00
_cell.angle_beta   90.00
_cell.angle_gamma   90.00
#
_symmetry.space_group_name_H-M   'P 1'
#
loop_
_entity.id
_entity.type
_entity.pdbx_description
1 polymer ?
#
loop_
_entity_poly.entity_id
_entity_poly.type
_entity_poly.pdbx_seq_one_letter_code
_entity_poly.pdbx_strand_id
1 'polypeptide(L)' 'MKLTLFDLDHTLLSGDSDVLWCDFLMAKGVLDKKHFAPRNADME' A
#
# COMPACT_ATOMS: atom_id res chain seq x y z
N MET A 1 -15.78 -19.01 -23.70
CA MET A 1 -15.80 -18.64 -22.26
C MET A 1 -15.59 -17.15 -22.15
N LYS A 2 -16.22 -16.47 -21.19
CA LYS A 2 -15.95 -15.05 -20.88
C LYS A 2 -15.25 -14.97 -19.54
N LEU A 3 -14.06 -14.39 -19.52
CA LEU A 3 -13.24 -14.14 -18.34
C LEU A 3 -12.94 -12.64 -18.31
N THR A 4 -13.09 -12.04 -17.13
CA THR A 4 -12.69 -10.65 -16.89
C THR A 4 -11.71 -10.65 -15.73
N LEU A 5 -10.64 -9.88 -15.87
CA LEU A 5 -9.64 -9.65 -14.83
C LEU A 5 -9.73 -8.19 -14.41
N PHE A 6 -9.63 -7.97 -13.11
CA PHE A 6 -9.56 -6.64 -12.52
C PHE A 6 -8.26 -6.53 -11.77
N ASP A 7 -7.69 -5.35 -11.85
CA ASP A 7 -6.62 -4.95 -10.95
C ASP A 7 -7.18 -4.76 -9.53
N LEU A 8 -6.29 -4.70 -8.55
CA LEU A 8 -6.67 -4.59 -7.14
C LEU A 8 -6.77 -3.13 -6.69
N ASP A 9 -5.65 -2.43 -6.70
CA ASP A 9 -5.53 -1.09 -6.15
C ASP A 9 -6.22 -0.08 -7.05
N HIS A 10 -6.91 0.88 -6.43
CA HIS A 10 -7.76 1.87 -7.11
C HIS A 10 -8.83 1.31 -8.08
N THR A 11 -9.02 -0.01 -8.13
CA THR A 11 -10.01 -0.70 -8.96
C THR A 11 -11.01 -1.45 -8.09
N LEU A 12 -10.53 -2.40 -7.28
CA LEU A 12 -11.35 -3.17 -6.33
C LEU A 12 -11.25 -2.61 -4.91
N LEU A 13 -10.10 -2.05 -4.55
CA LEU A 13 -9.87 -1.39 -3.26
C LEU A 13 -9.75 0.12 -3.44
N SER A 14 -10.20 0.85 -2.42
CA SER A 14 -9.93 2.29 -2.33
C SER A 14 -8.61 2.50 -1.61
N GLY A 15 -7.57 2.81 -2.39
CA GLY A 15 -6.21 3.06 -1.91
C GLY A 15 -5.17 2.15 -2.55
N ASP A 16 -3.92 2.40 -2.18
CA ASP A 16 -2.74 1.66 -2.61
C ASP A 16 -2.32 0.68 -1.51
N SER A 17 -2.23 -0.61 -1.85
CA SER A 17 -1.94 -1.66 -0.89
C SER A 17 -0.49 -1.64 -0.39
N ASP A 18 0.47 -1.15 -1.19
CA ASP A 18 1.87 -1.00 -0.80
C ASP A 18 2.03 0.09 0.27
N VAL A 19 1.32 1.21 0.11
CA VAL A 19 1.29 2.31 1.09
C VAL A 19 0.70 1.82 2.42
N LEU A 20 -0.47 1.19 2.37
CA LEU A 20 -1.17 0.70 3.55
C LEU A 20 -0.37 -0.39 4.29
N TRP A 21 0.35 -1.23 3.54
CA TRP A 21 1.18 -2.28 4.11
C TRP A 21 2.41 -1.72 4.82
N CYS A 22 3.09 -0.73 4.23
CA CYS A 22 4.20 -0.05 4.88
C CYS A 22 3.77 0.64 6.19
N ASP A 23 2.61 1.29 6.20
CA ASP A 23 2.03 1.91 7.40
C ASP A 23 1.77 0.89 8.50
N PHE A 24 1.20 -0.27 8.14
CA PHE A 24 0.99 -1.37 9.10
C PHE A 24 2.30 -1.87 9.70
N LEU A 25 3.32 -2.11 8.88
CA LEU A 25 4.62 -2.60 9.34
C LEU A 25 5.34 -1.57 10.23
N MET A 26 5.24 -0.29 9.89
CA MET A 26 5.70 0.81 10.74
C MET A 26 4.96 0.84 12.08
N ALA A 27 3.64 0.62 12.07
CA ALA A 27 2.85 0.54 13.31
C ALA A 27 3.22 -0.68 14.18
N LYS A 28 3.67 -1.78 13.55
CA LYS A 28 4.20 -2.96 14.25
C LYS A 28 5.65 -2.80 14.71
N GLY A 29 6.33 -1.70 14.36
CA GLY A 29 7.73 -1.47 14.69
C GLY A 29 8.71 -2.34 13.89
N VAL A 30 8.24 -2.96 12.81
CA VAL A 30 9.08 -3.76 11.88
C VAL A 30 9.84 -2.85 10.94
N LEU A 31 9.24 -1.72 10.54
CA LEU A 31 9.88 -0.67 9.76
C LEU A 31 10.10 0.59 10.60
N ASP A 32 11.26 1.24 10.41
CA ASP A 32 11.54 2.52 11.08
C ASP A 32 10.74 3.66 10.43
N LYS A 33 9.81 4.21 11.21
CA LYS A 33 8.97 5.33 10.78
C LYS A 33 9.77 6.53 10.26
N LYS A 34 10.91 6.86 10.85
CA LYS A 34 11.66 8.07 10.46
C LYS A 34 12.24 7.96 9.05
N HIS A 35 12.58 6.75 8.64
CA HIS A 35 13.16 6.50 7.32
C HIS A 35 12.08 6.22 6.27
N PHE A 36 11.04 5.47 6.64
CA PHE A 36 10.07 4.95 5.68
C PHE A 36 8.84 5.83 5.49
N ALA A 37 8.39 6.59 6.50
CA ALA A 37 7.19 7.41 6.36
C ALA A 37 7.30 8.51 5.28
N PRO A 38 8.43 9.24 5.12
CA PRO A 38 8.55 10.23 4.04
C PRO A 38 8.43 9.57 2.66
N ARG A 39 9.11 8.44 2.47
CA ARG A 39 9.07 7.70 1.21
C ARG A 39 7.69 7.11 0.94
N ASN A 40 7.00 6.64 1.97
CA ASN A 40 5.63 6.12 1.83
C ASN A 40 4.62 7.22 1.48
N ALA A 41 4.86 8.46 1.92
CA ALA A 41 4.02 9.60 1.58
C ALA A 41 4.23 10.10 0.14
N ASP A 42 5.39 9.82 -0.46
CA ASP A 42 5.72 10.15 -1.84
C ASP A 42 5.29 9.05 -2.84
N MET A 43 4.79 7.92 -2.33
CA MET A 43 4.22 6.83 -3.14
C MET A 43 2.76 7.17 -3.44
N GLU A 44 2.54 7.81 -4.59
CA GLU A 44 1.26 7.89 -5.30
C GLU A 44 1.23 6.92 -6.48
#